data_AF-A0A4Q0LKX4-F1
#
_entry.id   AF-A0A4Q0LKX4-F1
#
_cell.length_a   1.000
_cell.length_b   1.000
_cell.length_c   1.000
_cell.angle_alpha   90.00
_cell.angle_beta   90.00
_cell.angle_gamma   90.00
#
_symmetry.space_group_name_H-M   'P 1'
#
loop_
_entity.id
_entity.type
_entity.pdbx_description
1 polymer ?
#
loop_
_entity_poly.entity_id
_entity_poly.type
_entity_poly.pdbx_seq_one_letter_code
_entity_poly.pdbx_strand_id
1 'polypeptide(L)' 'YPLDELMGFDKYKRYSILAVKNILEVSSVATYRNTALAVNCLSGFNISHMQVGNLVKMAGKNIKAGQEADSRYDAAG' A
#
# COMPACT_ATOMS: atom_id res chain seq x y z
N TYR A 1 -3.60 -4.80 -17.18
CA TYR A 1 -3.18 -4.79 -18.60
C TYR A 1 -2.63 -6.17 -18.94
N PRO A 2 -2.59 -6.60 -20.22
CA PRO A 2 -2.01 -7.89 -20.60
C PRO A 2 -0.54 -8.05 -20.18
N LEU A 3 0.21 -6.95 -20.04
CA LEU A 3 1.58 -6.97 -19.49
C LEU A 3 1.63 -7.25 -17.97
N ASP A 4 0.66 -6.74 -17.20
CA ASP A 4 0.60 -6.98 -15.75
C ASP A 4 0.34 -8.46 -15.45
N GLU A 5 -0.51 -9.08 -16.26
CA GLU A 5 -0.90 -10.49 -16.14
C GLU A 5 0.25 -11.45 -16.49
N LEU A 6 1.10 -11.07 -17.46
CA LEU A 6 2.30 -11.82 -17.82
C LEU A 6 3.40 -11.74 -16.74
N MET A 7 3.51 -10.60 -16.06
CA MET A 7 4.53 -10.36 -15.03
C MET A 7 4.10 -10.83 -13.62
N GLY A 8 2.88 -11.36 -13.47
CA GLY A 8 2.32 -11.70 -12.16
C GLY A 8 2.01 -10.48 -11.29
N PHE A 9 1.92 -9.28 -11.88
CA PHE A 9 1.48 -8.09 -11.18
C PHE A 9 -0.04 -8.11 -11.04
N ASP A 10 -0.49 -8.00 -9.79
CA ASP A 10 -1.90 -7.91 -9.45
C ASP A 10 -2.57 -6.80 -10.28
N LYS A 11 -3.64 -7.16 -10.98
CA LYS A 11 -4.41 -6.24 -11.82
C LYS A 11 -4.80 -5.03 -10.96
N TYR A 12 -4.48 -3.82 -11.43
CA TYR A 12 -4.70 -2.53 -10.73
C TYR A 12 -3.72 -2.16 -9.60
N LYS A 13 -2.71 -2.98 -9.27
CA LYS A 13 -1.59 -2.55 -8.41
C LYS A 13 -0.49 -1.90 -9.26
N ARG A 14 -0.62 -0.60 -9.49
CA ARG A 14 0.38 0.22 -10.23
C ARG A 14 1.61 0.61 -9.42
N TYR A 15 1.68 0.21 -8.14
CA TYR A 15 2.75 0.62 -7.22
C TYR A 15 3.56 -0.61 -6.80
N SER A 16 4.88 -0.51 -6.89
CA SER A 16 5.77 -1.53 -6.33
C SER A 16 5.59 -1.62 -4.81
N ILE A 17 5.92 -2.77 -4.23
CA ILE A 17 5.85 -2.98 -2.77
C ILE A 17 6.69 -1.92 -2.04
N LEU A 18 7.86 -1.59 -2.59
CA LEU A 18 8.73 -0.53 -2.06
C LEU A 18 8.06 0.85 -2.10
N ALA A 19 7.40 1.19 -3.22
CA ALA A 19 6.67 2.45 -3.33
C ALA A 19 5.54 2.53 -2.31
N VAL A 20 4.79 1.45 -2.11
CA VAL A 20 3.73 1.38 -1.09
C VAL A 20 4.31 1.57 0.31
N LYS A 21 5.43 0.90 0.65
CA LYS A 21 6.13 1.07 1.94
C LYS A 21 6.51 2.54 2.18
N ASN A 22 7.16 3.17 1.20
CA ASN A 22 7.59 4.56 1.32
C ASN A 22 6.40 5.52 1.46
N ILE A 23 5.31 5.28 0.71
CA ILE A 23 4.07 6.07 0.84
C ILE A 23 3.48 5.92 2.24
N LEU A 24 3.44 4.71 2.79
CA LEU A 24 2.93 4.43 4.13
C LEU A 24 3.79 5.11 5.22
N GLU A 25 5.12 5.04 5.10
CA GLU A 25 6.06 5.70 6.02
C GLU A 25 5.92 7.21 5.99
N VAL A 26 5.82 7.83 4.82
CA VAL A 26 5.61 9.29 4.73
C VAL A 26 4.22 9.68 5.26
N SER A 27 3.21 8.83 5.03
CA SER A 27 1.84 9.08 5.52
C SER A 27 1.66 8.94 7.03
N SER A 28 2.59 8.30 7.74
CA SER A 28 2.56 8.21 9.20
C SER A 28 3.06 9.51 9.85
N VAL A 29 3.94 10.25 9.15
CA VAL A 29 4.55 11.50 9.64
C VAL A 29 3.81 12.73 9.10
N ALA A 30 3.28 12.66 7.87
CA ALA A 30 2.67 13.78 7.18
C ALA A 30 1.21 13.53 6.80
N THR A 31 0.46 14.60 6.56
CA THR A 31 -0.92 14.49 6.05
C THR A 31 -0.96 13.82 4.68
N TYR A 32 -2.07 13.19 4.30
CA TYR A 32 -2.21 12.53 3.00
C TYR A 32 -2.04 13.48 1.81
N ARG A 33 -2.35 14.76 1.98
CA ARG A 33 -2.11 15.79 0.95
C ARG A 33 -0.63 16.05 0.76
N ASN A 34 0.11 16.24 1.85
CA ASN A 34 1.55 16.46 1.80
C ASN A 34 2.30 15.19 1.34
N THR A 35 1.81 14.01 1.72
CA THR A 35 2.33 12.73 1.24
C THR A 35 2.17 12.60 -0.27
N ALA A 36 0.99 12.92 -0.81
CA ALA A 36 0.77 12.90 -2.26
C ALA A 36 1.69 13.91 -2.98
N LEU A 37 1.89 15.10 -2.42
CA LEU A 37 2.84 16.08 -2.97
C LEU A 37 4.29 15.55 -2.97
N ALA A 38 4.75 14.97 -1.87
CA ALA A 38 6.09 14.40 -1.77
C ALA A 38 6.29 13.26 -2.77
N VAL A 39 5.30 12.36 -2.90
CA VAL A 39 5.36 11.26 -3.86
C VAL A 39 5.38 11.77 -5.30
N ASN A 40 4.54 12.75 -5.63
CA ASN A 40 4.51 13.35 -6.98
C ASN A 40 5.78 14.13 -7.31
N CYS A 41 6.47 14.68 -6.31
CA CYS A 41 7.71 15.43 -6.49
C CYS A 41 8.93 14.53 -6.61
N LEU A 42 8.95 13.41 -5.86
CA LEU A 42 10.12 12.54 -5.72
C LEU A 42 10.02 11.25 -6.55
N SER A 43 8.82 10.89 -7.00
CA SER A 43 8.57 9.70 -7.81
C SER A 43 8.22 10.10 -9.24
N GLY A 44 8.55 9.24 -10.21
CA GLY A 44 8.16 9.42 -11.61
C GLY A 44 6.68 9.16 -11.90
N PHE A 45 5.81 9.17 -10.89
CA PHE A 45 4.38 8.90 -11.03
C PHE A 45 3.55 9.80 -10.10
N ASN A 46 2.31 10.03 -10.50
CA ASN A 46 1.36 10.85 -9.74
C ASN A 46 0.36 10.00 -8.96
N ILE A 47 0.11 10.41 -7.72
CA ILE A 47 -0.89 9.86 -6.81
C ILE A 47 -1.72 10.99 -6.21
N SER A 48 -3.00 10.73 -5.97
CA SER A 48 -3.90 11.63 -5.23
C SER A 48 -3.89 11.32 -3.74
N HIS A 49 -4.20 12.33 -2.91
CA HIS A 49 -4.33 12.13 -1.46
C HIS A 49 -5.37 11.06 -1.08
N MET A 50 -6.40 10.87 -1.91
CA MET A 50 -7.42 9.85 -1.71
C MET A 50 -6.88 8.45 -1.99
N GLN A 51 -6.03 8.31 -3.01
CA GLN A 51 -5.32 7.06 -3.30
C GLN A 51 -4.33 6.69 -2.19
N VAL A 52 -3.63 7.67 -1.60
CA VAL A 52 -2.80 7.45 -0.40
C VAL A 52 -3.66 6.90 0.75
N GLY A 53 -4.83 7.50 1.03
CA GLY A 53 -5.74 6.99 2.05
C GLY A 53 -6.24 5.57 1.79
N ASN A 54 -6.51 5.22 0.52
CA ASN A 54 -6.90 3.86 0.15
C ASN A 54 -5.75 2.85 0.34
N LEU A 55 -4.51 3.24 0.05
CA LEU A 55 -3.33 2.41 0.30
C LEU A 55 -3.14 2.13 1.80
N VAL A 56 -3.30 3.15 2.64
CA VAL A 56 -3.25 2.99 4.11
C VAL A 56 -4.33 2.03 4.60
N LYS A 57 -5.57 2.18 4.14
CA LYS A 57 -6.67 1.27 4.50
C LYS A 57 -6.41 -0.17 4.05
N MET A 58 -5.87 -0.35 2.85
CA MET A 58 -5.52 -1.68 2.33
C MET A 58 -4.40 -2.32 3.17
N ALA A 59 -3.36 -1.56 3.51
CA ALA A 59 -2.28 -2.03 4.37
C ALA A 59 -2.80 -2.45 5.75
N GLY A 60 -3.67 -1.64 6.37
CA GLY A 60 -4.31 -1.98 7.65
C GLY A 60 -5.16 -3.26 7.58
N LYS A 61 -5.89 -3.49 6.48
CA LYS A 61 -6.64 -4.73 6.26
C LYS A 61 -5.72 -5.96 6.16
N ASN A 62 -4.60 -5.83 5.46
CA ASN A 62 -3.64 -6.93 5.30
C ASN A 62 -2.96 -7.28 6.63
N ILE A 63 -2.62 -6.28 7.45
CA ILE A 63 -2.06 -6.51 8.79
C ILE A 63 -3.08 -7.25 9.67
N LYS A 64 -4.35 -6.82 9.66
CA LYS A 64 -5.42 -7.50 10.40
C LYS A 64 -5.63 -8.94 9.93
N ALA A 65 -5.64 -9.18 8.62
CA ALA A 65 -5.76 -10.53 8.08
C ALA A 65 -4.59 -11.44 8.49
N GLY A 66 -3.37 -10.90 8.56
CA GLY A 66 -2.22 -11.61 9.11
C GLY A 66 -2.37 -11.92 10.60
N GLN A 67 -2.80 -10.95 11.40
CA GLN A 67 -3.06 -11.15 12.84
C GLN A 67 -4.16 -12.19 13.11
N GLU A 68 -5.23 -12.18 12.32
CA GLU A 68 -6.30 -13.19 12.41
C GLU A 68 -5.80 -14.59 12.01
N ALA A 69 -4.90 -14.68 11.03
CA ALA A 69 -4.26 -15.95 10.67
C ALA A 69 -3.35 -16.48 11.79
N ASP A 70 -2.50 -15.63 12.37
CA ASP A 70 -1.62 -16.02 13.49
C ASP A 70 -2.41 -16.45 14.72
N SER A 71 -3.48 -15.72 15.08
CA SER A 71 -4.34 -16.08 16.21
C SER A 71 -5.04 -17.44 16.08
N ARG A 72 -5.24 -17.93 14.85
CA ARG A 72 -5.80 -19.27 14.60
C ARG A 72 -4.78 -20.39 14.86
N TYR A 73 -3.49 -20.11 14.72
CA TYR A 73 -2.43 -21.07 15.06
C TYR A 73 -2.17 -21.10 16.56
N ASP A 74 -2.20 -19.95 17.24
CA ASP A 74 -2.03 -19.86 18.69
C ASP A 74 -3.21 -20.47 19.48
N ALA A 75 -4.42 -20.50 18.92
CA ALA A 75 -5.59 -21.09 19.57
C ALA A 75 -5.71 -22.62 19.38
N ALA A 76 -4.84 -23.24 18.59
CA ALA A 76 -4.86 -24.67 18.27
C ALA A 76 -3.72 -25.47 18.95
N GLY A 77 -2.86 -24.82 19.73
CA GLY A 77 -1.83 -25.44 20.59
C GLY A 77 -2.24 -25.44 22.06
#